data_AF-A0A765TDT9-F1
#
_entry.id   AF-A0A765TDT9-F1
#
_cell.length_a   1.000
_cell.length_b   1.000
_cell.length_c   1.000
_cell.angle_alpha   90.00
_cell.angle_beta   90.00
_cell.angle_gamma   90.00
#
_symmetry.space_group_name_H-M   'P 1'
#
loop_
_entity.id
_entity.type
_entity.pdbx_description
1 polymer ?
#
loop_
_entity_poly.entity_id
_entity_poly.type
_entity_poly.pdbx_seq_one_letter_code
_entity_poly.pdbx_strand_id
1 'polypeptide(L)' 'MFRIREAEETKNSLMQVASEHIAPLQDAVDLEIATEEETSLLEAWKKYRVLLNRVDTSTAPDIEWPTSPAE' A
#
# COMPACT_ATOMS: atom_id res chain seq x y z
N MET A 1 8.77 -15.71 -17.25
CA MET A 1 7.37 -15.83 -16.79
C MET A 1 7.26 -16.05 -15.28
N PHE A 2 7.97 -17.02 -14.67
CA PHE A 2 7.89 -17.29 -13.22
C PHE A 2 8.11 -16.04 -12.34
N ARG A 3 9.16 -15.26 -12.61
CA ARG A 3 9.49 -14.03 -11.85
C ARG A 3 8.44 -12.92 -11.93
N ILE A 4 7.75 -12.79 -13.07
CA ILE A 4 6.69 -11.78 -13.24
C ILE A 4 5.49 -12.16 -12.38
N ARG A 5 5.14 -13.46 -12.36
CA ARG A 5 4.08 -13.98 -11.51
C ARG A 5 4.38 -13.78 -10.02
N GLU A 6 5.60 -14.06 -9.57
CA GLU A 6 6.02 -13.81 -8.18
C GLU A 6 5.94 -12.31 -7.82
N ALA A 7 6.32 -11.43 -8.75
CA ALA A 7 6.19 -9.99 -8.58
C ALA A 7 4.73 -9.54 -8.51
N GLU A 8 3.84 -10.10 -9.32
CA GLU A 8 2.38 -9.85 -9.25
C GLU A 8 1.79 -10.33 -7.92
N GLU A 9 2.18 -11.52 -7.45
CA GLU A 9 1.76 -12.05 -6.14
C GLU A 9 2.24 -11.15 -5.00
N THR A 10 3.49 -10.66 -5.08
CA THR A 10 4.06 -9.69 -4.13
C THR A 10 3.27 -8.38 -4.15
N LYS A 11 3.01 -7.80 -5.34
CA LYS A 11 2.21 -6.59 -5.49
C LYS A 11 0.83 -6.76 -4.85
N ASN A 12 0.17 -7.88 -5.09
CA ASN A 12 -1.15 -8.17 -4.52
C ASN A 12 -1.10 -8.26 -2.99
N SER A 13 -0.09 -8.94 -2.43
CA SER A 13 0.10 -9.03 -0.98
C SER A 13 0.32 -7.64 -0.36
N LEU A 14 1.19 -6.82 -0.94
CA LEU A 14 1.46 -5.47 -0.45
C LEU A 14 0.21 -4.56 -0.57
N MET A 15 -0.58 -4.71 -1.63
CA MET A 15 -1.86 -4.00 -1.81
C MET A 15 -2.90 -4.42 -0.76
N GLN A 16 -2.92 -5.70 -0.37
CA GLN A 16 -3.77 -6.19 0.69
C GLN A 16 -3.37 -5.59 2.05
N VAL A 17 -2.08 -5.65 2.40
CA VAL A 17 -1.56 -5.03 3.63
C VAL A 17 -1.93 -3.55 3.70
N ALA A 18 -1.71 -2.79 2.62
CA ALA A 18 -2.09 -1.39 2.56
C ALA A 18 -3.60 -1.18 2.79
N SER A 19 -4.44 -2.07 2.25
CA SER A 19 -5.90 -1.98 2.42
C SER A 19 -6.34 -2.32 3.84
N GLU A 20 -5.68 -3.28 4.50
CA GLU A 20 -5.92 -3.65 5.91
C GLU A 20 -5.56 -2.52 6.87
N HIS A 21 -4.54 -1.71 6.57
CA HIS A 21 -4.24 -0.49 7.33
C HIS A 21 -5.18 0.68 7.00
N ILE A 22 -5.56 0.84 5.73
CA ILE A 22 -6.44 1.93 5.30
C ILE A 22 -7.84 1.80 5.89
N ALA A 23 -8.39 0.58 5.99
CA ALA A 23 -9.77 0.38 6.45
C ALA A 23 -10.04 1.02 7.84
N PRO A 24 -9.35 0.67 8.93
CA PRO A 24 -9.61 1.25 10.25
C PRO A 24 -9.31 2.75 10.31
N LEU A 25 -8.29 3.23 9.60
CA LEU A 25 -7.96 4.66 9.54
C LEU A 25 -9.03 5.47 8.80
N GLN A 26 -9.58 4.90 7.73
CA GLN A 26 -10.69 5.50 7.00
C GLN A 26 -11.95 5.51 7.86
N ASP A 27 -12.25 4.43 8.58
CA ASP A 27 -13.37 4.38 9.52
C ASP A 27 -13.25 5.48 10.58
N ALA A 28 -12.06 5.70 11.15
CA ALA A 28 -11.83 6.77 12.12
C ALA A 28 -12.06 8.17 11.54
N VAL A 29 -11.65 8.41 10.28
CA VAL A 29 -11.89 9.67 9.57
C VAL A 29 -13.37 9.85 9.25
N ASP A 30 -14.05 8.79 8.79
CA ASP A 30 -15.47 8.81 8.43
C ASP A 30 -16.37 9.02 9.67
N LEU A 31 -15.92 8.54 10.83
CA LEU A 31 -16.56 8.77 12.12
C LEU A 31 -16.17 10.10 12.78
N GLU A 32 -15.32 10.92 12.15
CA GLU A 32 -14.80 12.18 12.68
C GLU A 32 -14.08 12.05 14.04
N ILE A 33 -13.51 10.87 14.31
CA ILE A 33 -12.76 10.58 15.56
C ILE A 33 -11.25 10.41 15.34
N ALA A 34 -10.79 10.47 14.09
CA ALA A 34 -9.39 10.31 13.76
C ALA A 34 -8.50 11.39 14.41
N THR A 35 -7.34 10.98 14.90
CA THR A 35 -6.30 11.93 15.31
C THR A 35 -5.58 12.53 14.10
N GLU A 36 -4.79 13.59 14.32
CA GLU A 36 -3.93 14.16 13.29
C GLU A 36 -2.89 13.14 12.79
N GLU A 37 -2.37 12.29 13.68
CA GLU A 37 -1.47 11.19 13.31
C GLU A 37 -2.17 10.14 12.45
N GLU A 38 -3.39 9.73 12.81
CA GLU A 38 -4.17 8.74 12.03
C GLU A 38 -4.52 9.28 10.64
N THR A 39 -4.86 10.57 10.54
CA THR A 39 -5.12 11.23 9.26
C THR A 39 -3.86 11.27 8.39
N SER A 40 -2.72 11.64 8.96
CA SER A 40 -1.43 11.65 8.26
C SER A 40 -1.02 10.24 7.82
N LEU A 41 -1.25 9.24 8.66
CA LEU A 41 -0.97 7.84 8.37
C LEU A 41 -1.89 7.30 7.25
N LEU A 42 -3.17 7.69 7.25
CA LEU A 42 -4.12 7.34 6.19
C LEU A 42 -3.67 7.89 4.83
N GLU A 43 -3.23 9.14 4.79
CA GLU A 43 -2.70 9.76 3.57
C GLU A 43 -1.45 9.02 3.07
N ALA A 44 -0.53 8.68 3.98
CA ALA A 44 0.68 7.94 3.65
C ALA A 44 0.36 6.55 3.08
N TRP A 45 -0.58 5.81 3.68
CA TRP A 45 -1.02 4.50 3.18
C TRP A 45 -1.75 4.60 1.84
N LYS A 46 -2.62 5.61 1.65
CA LYS A 46 -3.26 5.86 0.35
C LYS A 46 -2.24 6.13 -0.74
N LYS A 47 -1.23 6.96 -0.45
CA LYS A 47 -0.12 7.25 -1.38
C LYS A 47 0.67 5.98 -1.69
N TYR A 48 1.02 5.20 -0.67
CA TYR A 48 1.71 3.92 -0.83
C TYR A 48 0.95 2.94 -1.74
N ARG A 49 -0.35 2.75 -1.50
CA ARG A 49 -1.22 1.89 -2.33
C ARG A 49 -1.26 2.35 -3.79
N VAL A 50 -1.30 3.66 -4.03
CA VAL A 50 -1.26 4.22 -5.40
C VAL A 50 0.10 3.97 -6.06
N LEU A 51 1.21 4.13 -5.34
CA LEU A 51 2.54 3.84 -5.84
C LEU A 51 2.70 2.36 -6.19
N LEU A 52 2.28 1.45 -5.30
CA LEU A 52 2.25 0.01 -5.56
C LEU A 52 1.47 -0.32 -6.82
N ASN A 53 0.28 0.26 -6.99
CA ASN A 53 -0.55 0.01 -8.17
C ASN A 53 0.14 0.41 -9.48
N ARG A 54 1.04 1.40 -9.43
CA ARG A 54 1.84 1.88 -10.58
C ARG A 54 3.10 1.07 -10.86
N VAL A 55 3.52 0.18 -9.95
CA VAL A 55 4.68 -0.70 -10.17
C VAL A 55 4.43 -1.60 -11.38
N ASP A 56 5.38 -1.58 -12.31
CA ASP A 56 5.43 -2.46 -13.47
C ASP A 56 6.14 -3.77 -13.08
N THR A 57 5.39 -4.87 -12.98
CA THR A 57 5.92 -6.19 -12.59
C THR A 57 6.68 -6.88 -13.72
N SER A 58 6.65 -6.35 -14.95
CA SER A 58 7.36 -6.93 -16.08
C SER A 58 8.88 -6.72 -16.02
N THR A 59 9.36 -5.81 -15.17
CA THR A 59 10.80 -5.53 -14.97
C THR A 59 11.48 -6.50 -14.00
N ALA A 60 10.76 -7.51 -13.49
CA ALA A 60 11.30 -8.48 -12.52
C ALA A 60 12.59 -9.17 -13.02
N PRO A 61 13.63 -9.27 -12.16
CA PRO A 61 13.63 -9.02 -10.72
C PRO A 61 13.96 -7.58 -10.30
N ASP A 62 14.29 -6.70 -11.26
CA ASP A 62 14.72 -5.32 -10.99
C ASP A 62 13.49 -4.42 -10.78
N ILE A 63 12.78 -4.66 -9.67
CA ILE A 63 11.62 -3.87 -9.25
C ILE A 63 11.99 -3.07 -8.00
N GLU A 64 11.81 -1.75 -8.10
CA GLU A 64 11.87 -0.86 -6.95
C GLU A 64 10.50 -0.80 -6.28
N TRP A 65 10.35 -1.54 -5.18
CA TRP A 65 9.14 -1.49 -4.37
C TRP A 65 9.10 -0.19 -3.55
N PRO A 66 7.94 0.51 -3.49
CA PRO A 66 7.80 1.63 -2.57
C PRO A 66 7.96 1.15 -1.12
N THR A 67 8.40 2.05 -0.24
CA THR A 67 8.53 1.79 1.20
C THR A 67 7.18 1.95 1.90
N SER A 68 6.84 1.03 2.81
CA SER A 68 5.64 1.13 3.63
C SER A 68 5.69 2.32 4.60
N PRO A 69 4.55 2.95 4.92
CA PRO A 69 4.49 4.06 5.88
C PRO A 69 4.75 3.65 7.34
N ALA A 70 4.39 2.42 7.71
CA ALA A 70 4.75 1.82 8.98
C ALA A 70 5.96 0.92 8.75
N GLU A 71 7.04 1.19 9.48
CA GLU A 71 8.23 0.35 9.58
C GLU A 71 8.33 -0.19 11.02
#